data_AF-A0A7V8WKD1-F1
#
_entry.id   AF-A0A7V8WKD1-F1
#
_cell.length_a   1.000
_cell.length_b   1.000
_cell.length_c   1.000
_cell.angle_alpha   90.00
_cell.angle_beta   90.00
_cell.angle_gamma   90.00
#
_symmetry.space_group_name_H-M   'P 1'
#
loop_
_entity.id
_entity.type
_entity.pdbx_description
1 polymer ?
#
loop_
_entity_poly.entity_id
_entity_poly.type
_entity_poly.pdbx_seq_one_letter_code
_entity_poly.pdbx_strand_id
1 'polypeptide(L)'
;MAILLSFIVGLIVFFPFPSWIKLVGLIVSANALVYAFAPLVFGALRAQEPERERPFKLPGGSVLAPLGFAAANYIVYFTGWVTNSKLFLLVVLGFVVLGISYAIQPADERPPLEWKSTGWMWPYFGGMALLSYLGSFEGGKKTIPFDLDLVLVAVFSLVIYWLAMRTRLDPDRARKYIDATQEEEGVEEPTDEGDDSPAGRNDGAAARVKK
;
A
#
# COMPACT_ATOMS: atom_id res chain seq x y z
N MET A 1 -23.97 -8.02 20.88
CA MET A 1 -22.93 -7.21 21.55
C MET A 1 -21.99 -6.51 20.56
N ALA A 2 -21.50 -7.17 19.51
CA ALA A 2 -20.62 -6.55 18.51
C ALA A 2 -21.20 -5.25 17.91
N ILE A 3 -22.49 -5.22 17.55
CA ILE A 3 -23.15 -4.01 17.01
C ILE A 3 -23.09 -2.83 17.98
N LEU A 4 -23.30 -3.07 19.28
CA LEU A 4 -23.26 -2.02 20.31
C LEU A 4 -21.83 -1.51 20.53
N LEU A 5 -20.85 -2.42 20.53
CA LEU A 5 -19.43 -2.06 20.62
C LEU A 5 -19.00 -1.23 19.41
N SER A 6 -19.30 -1.69 18.19
CA SER A 6 -19.01 -0.96 16.95
C SER A 6 -19.72 0.39 16.90
N PHE A 7 -20.94 0.50 17.44
CA PHE A 7 -21.67 1.77 17.54
C PHE A 7 -20.98 2.76 18.49
N ILE A 8 -20.58 2.33 19.70
CA ILE A 8 -19.87 3.19 20.66
C ILE A 8 -18.50 3.61 20.12
N VAL A 9 -17.75 2.67 19.53
CA VAL A 9 -16.46 2.95 18.90
C VAL A 9 -16.65 3.93 17.74
N GLY A 10 -17.69 3.72 16.92
CA GLY A 10 -18.06 4.64 15.84
C GLY A 10 -18.33 6.06 16.35
N LEU A 11 -19.12 6.21 17.42
CA LEU A 11 -19.39 7.52 18.02
C LEU A 11 -18.11 8.23 18.51
N ILE A 12 -17.22 7.50 19.17
CA ILE A 12 -15.94 8.04 19.66
C ILE A 12 -15.06 8.49 18.48
N VAL A 13 -15.00 7.71 17.41
CA VAL A 13 -14.19 8.04 16.21
C VAL A 13 -14.77 9.22 15.44
N PHE A 14 -16.10 9.38 15.40
CA PHE A 14 -16.76 10.52 14.75
C PHE A 14 -16.72 11.81 15.56
N PHE A 15 -16.73 11.72 16.90
CA PHE A 15 -16.74 12.87 17.81
C PHE A 15 -15.62 13.92 17.58
N PRO A 16 -14.35 13.57 17.32
CA PRO A 16 -13.29 14.56 17.11
C PRO A 16 -13.34 15.26 15.74
N PHE A 17 -14.22 14.84 14.81
CA PHE A 17 -14.31 15.43 13.48
C PHE A 17 -15.52 16.35 13.37
N PRO A 18 -15.33 17.69 13.36
CA PRO A 18 -16.44 18.64 13.30
C PRO A 18 -17.15 18.67 11.93
N SER A 19 -16.69 17.89 10.96
CA SER A 19 -17.20 17.91 9.58
C SER A 19 -17.04 16.55 8.89
N TRP A 20 -18.13 16.05 8.30
CA TRP A 20 -18.16 14.86 7.44
C TRP A 20 -17.15 14.95 6.28
N ILE A 21 -17.02 16.12 5.65
CA ILE A 21 -16.09 16.34 4.54
C ILE A 21 -14.63 16.14 4.99
N LYS A 22 -14.29 16.55 6.22
CA LYS A 22 -12.95 16.34 6.78
C LYS A 22 -12.64 14.87 7.04
N LEU A 23 -13.66 14.08 7.43
CA LEU A 23 -13.53 12.64 7.62
C LEU A 23 -13.31 11.95 6.28
N VAL A 24 -14.15 12.23 5.28
CA VAL A 24 -13.99 11.66 3.94
C VAL A 24 -12.63 12.04 3.34
N GLY A 25 -12.20 13.30 3.50
CA GLY A 25 -10.88 13.75 3.05
C GLY A 25 -9.73 12.99 3.72
N LEU A 26 -9.83 12.69 5.02
CA LEU A 26 -8.85 11.87 5.73
C LEU A 26 -8.79 10.44 5.19
N ILE A 27 -9.95 9.80 4.99
CA ILE A 27 -10.04 8.43 4.46
C ILE A 27 -9.48 8.35 3.04
N VAL A 28 -9.84 9.29 2.16
CA VAL A 28 -9.35 9.34 0.79
C VAL A 28 -7.83 9.54 0.77
N SER A 29 -7.31 10.44 1.61
CA SER A 29 -5.85 10.65 1.72
C SER A 29 -5.13 9.40 2.23
N ALA A 30 -5.71 8.71 3.22
CA ALA A 30 -5.15 7.49 3.78
C ALA A 30 -5.10 6.38 2.71
N ASN A 31 -6.19 6.18 1.96
CA ASN A 31 -6.23 5.22 0.87
C ASN A 31 -5.26 5.59 -0.26
N ALA A 32 -5.16 6.87 -0.63
CA ALA A 32 -4.18 7.33 -1.60
C ALA A 32 -2.75 7.06 -1.14
N LEU A 33 -2.46 7.28 0.15
CA LEU A 33 -1.16 6.95 0.74
C LEU A 33 -0.88 5.44 0.66
N VAL A 34 -1.85 4.58 0.96
CA VAL A 34 -1.72 3.12 0.80
C VAL A 34 -1.42 2.77 -0.66
N TYR A 35 -2.14 3.35 -1.61
CA TYR A 35 -1.90 3.13 -3.04
C TYR A 35 -0.58 3.72 -3.53
N ALA A 36 0.02 4.69 -2.85
CA ALA A 36 1.35 5.18 -3.17
C ALA A 36 2.42 4.07 -2.98
N PHE A 37 2.19 3.10 -2.11
CA PHE A 37 3.12 1.97 -1.95
C PHE A 37 3.03 0.95 -3.09
N ALA A 38 1.87 0.78 -3.73
CA ALA A 38 1.69 -0.17 -4.83
C ALA A 38 2.69 -0.01 -6.00
N PRO A 39 2.92 1.18 -6.58
CA PRO A 39 3.91 1.37 -7.63
C PRO A 39 5.36 1.19 -7.15
N LEU A 40 5.63 1.42 -5.86
CA LEU A 40 6.95 1.18 -5.27
C LEU A 40 7.23 -0.33 -5.17
N VAL A 41 6.29 -1.09 -4.61
CA VAL A 41 6.38 -2.55 -4.52
C VAL A 41 6.49 -3.15 -5.91
N PHE A 42 5.68 -2.70 -6.86
CA PHE A 42 5.75 -3.12 -8.26
C PHE A 42 7.14 -2.88 -8.88
N GLY A 43 7.73 -1.70 -8.65
CA GLY A 43 9.06 -1.36 -9.15
C GLY A 43 10.16 -2.21 -8.51
N ALA A 44 10.09 -2.40 -7.20
CA ALA A 44 11.05 -3.20 -6.44
C ALA A 44 11.02 -4.68 -6.87
N LEU A 45 9.83 -5.29 -6.93
CA LEU A 45 9.66 -6.69 -7.35
C LEU A 45 10.07 -6.92 -8.80
N ARG A 46 9.83 -5.94 -9.70
CA ARG A 46 10.35 -6.03 -11.09
C ARG A 46 11.86 -6.09 -11.15
N ALA A 47 12.54 -5.40 -10.24
CA ALA A 47 13.99 -5.36 -10.24
C ALA A 47 14.63 -6.52 -9.45
N GLN A 48 13.97 -7.06 -8.43
CA GLN A 48 14.47 -8.15 -7.60
C GLN A 48 14.22 -9.54 -8.24
N GLU A 49 13.09 -9.71 -8.92
CA GLU A 49 12.73 -10.95 -9.63
C GLU A 49 12.36 -10.70 -11.10
N PRO A 50 13.34 -10.41 -11.96
CA PRO A 50 13.08 -10.23 -13.39
C PRO A 50 12.61 -11.52 -14.08
N GLU A 51 13.09 -12.68 -13.64
CA GLU A 51 12.87 -13.99 -14.29
C GLU A 51 11.57 -14.69 -13.89
N ARG A 52 10.85 -14.20 -12.87
CA ARG A 52 9.59 -14.82 -12.41
C ARG A 52 8.56 -14.82 -13.54
N GLU A 53 7.89 -15.94 -13.77
CA GLU A 53 6.79 -16.02 -14.73
C GLU A 53 5.63 -15.14 -14.27
N ARG A 54 5.14 -14.28 -15.17
CA ARG A 54 4.10 -13.28 -14.87
C ARG A 54 2.89 -13.52 -15.78
N PRO A 55 1.72 -13.90 -15.22
CA PRO A 55 0.47 -14.01 -15.99
C PRO A 55 0.09 -12.70 -16.69
N PHE A 56 0.48 -11.57 -16.10
CA PHE A 56 0.20 -10.24 -16.65
C PHE A 56 1.47 -9.38 -16.74
N LYS A 57 1.72 -8.83 -17.93
CA LYS A 57 2.84 -7.91 -18.20
C LYS A 57 2.31 -6.53 -18.57
N LEU A 58 2.40 -5.59 -17.63
CA LEU A 58 2.05 -4.19 -17.89
C LEU A 58 3.08 -3.54 -18.86
N PRO A 59 2.68 -3.10 -20.06
CA PRO A 59 3.57 -2.35 -20.95
C PRO A 59 3.90 -0.99 -20.32
N GLY A 60 5.17 -0.57 -20.39
CA GLY A 60 5.60 0.74 -19.86
C GLY A 60 5.62 0.86 -18.33
N GLY A 61 5.60 -0.26 -17.59
CA GLY A 61 5.56 -0.25 -16.12
C GLY A 61 6.67 0.56 -15.43
N SER A 62 7.85 0.68 -16.05
CA SER A 62 8.96 1.50 -15.51
C SER A 62 8.66 3.00 -15.49
N VAL A 63 7.76 3.48 -16.35
CA VAL A 63 7.33 4.89 -16.40
C VAL A 63 6.01 5.07 -15.67
N LEU A 64 5.08 4.11 -15.82
CA LEU A 64 3.77 4.19 -15.17
C LEU A 64 3.87 4.09 -13.64
N ALA A 65 4.84 3.35 -13.10
CA ALA A 65 5.04 3.25 -11.65
C ALA A 65 5.40 4.60 -11.00
N PRO A 66 6.46 5.32 -11.43
CA PRO A 66 6.77 6.63 -10.84
C PRO A 66 5.67 7.66 -11.08
N LEU A 67 4.97 7.61 -12.22
CA LEU A 67 3.81 8.48 -12.47
C LEU A 67 2.63 8.16 -11.55
N GLY A 68 2.34 6.88 -11.31
CA GLY A 68 1.32 6.44 -10.36
C GLY A 68 1.63 6.87 -8.93
N PHE A 69 2.91 6.82 -8.54
CA PHE A 69 3.35 7.33 -7.25
C PHE A 69 3.12 8.85 -7.13
N ALA A 70 3.49 9.63 -8.15
CA ALA A 70 3.22 11.06 -8.18
C ALA A 70 1.71 11.38 -8.13
N ALA A 71 0.89 10.63 -8.86
CA ALA A 71 -0.57 10.78 -8.84
C ALA A 71 -1.16 10.54 -7.44
N ALA A 72 -0.70 9.50 -6.73
CA ALA A 72 -1.11 9.24 -5.36
C ALA A 72 -0.72 10.40 -4.42
N ASN A 73 0.49 10.93 -4.57
CA ASN A 73 0.96 12.06 -3.77
C ASN A 73 0.19 13.35 -4.05
N TYR A 74 -0.30 13.57 -5.27
CA TYR A 74 -1.19 14.69 -5.55
C TYR A 74 -2.50 14.59 -4.80
N ILE A 75 -3.11 13.41 -4.72
CA ILE A 75 -4.35 13.22 -3.95
C ILE A 75 -4.12 13.58 -2.48
N VAL A 76 -3.01 13.12 -1.90
CA VAL A 76 -2.62 13.50 -0.54
C VAL A 76 -2.40 15.01 -0.45
N TYR A 77 -1.70 15.62 -1.41
CA TYR A 77 -1.42 17.06 -1.40
C TYR A 77 -2.70 17.92 -1.43
N PHE A 78 -3.67 17.54 -2.25
CA PHE A 78 -4.92 18.29 -2.45
C PHE A 78 -5.83 18.33 -1.21
N THR A 79 -5.68 17.39 -0.28
CA THR A 79 -6.50 17.37 0.94
C THR A 79 -6.05 18.40 1.99
N GLY A 80 -4.92 19.07 1.74
CA GLY A 80 -4.45 20.20 2.53
C GLY A 80 -3.80 19.82 3.87
N TRP A 81 -3.11 20.80 4.47
CA TRP A 81 -2.34 20.63 5.70
C TRP A 81 -3.18 20.21 6.91
N VAL A 82 -4.40 20.73 7.06
CA VAL A 82 -5.24 20.41 8.23
C VAL A 82 -5.60 18.92 8.27
N THR A 83 -5.84 18.32 7.11
CA THR A 83 -6.14 16.89 6.98
C THR A 83 -4.86 16.08 7.06
N ASN A 84 -3.83 16.48 6.31
CA ASN A 84 -2.58 15.76 6.21
C ASN A 84 -1.79 15.71 7.52
N SER A 85 -1.82 16.78 8.32
CA SER A 85 -1.17 16.79 9.66
C SER A 85 -1.74 15.70 10.57
N LYS A 86 -3.05 15.45 10.53
CA LYS A 86 -3.70 14.35 11.26
C LYS A 86 -3.30 12.99 10.71
N LEU A 87 -3.26 12.87 9.38
CA LEU A 87 -2.82 11.63 8.71
C LEU A 87 -1.37 11.30 9.07
N PHE A 88 -0.45 12.25 9.01
CA PHE A 88 0.94 12.04 9.38
C PHE A 88 1.09 11.76 10.88
N LEU A 89 0.29 12.39 11.74
CA LEU A 89 0.25 12.04 13.17
C LEU A 89 -0.16 10.59 13.39
N LEU A 90 -1.18 10.11 12.67
CA LEU A 90 -1.63 8.71 12.74
C LEU A 90 -0.54 7.75 12.23
N VAL A 91 0.17 8.12 11.16
CA VAL A 91 1.31 7.34 10.66
C VAL A 91 2.43 7.26 11.71
N VAL A 92 2.78 8.38 12.34
CA VAL A 92 3.77 8.41 13.43
C VAL A 92 3.32 7.55 14.60
N LEU A 93 2.04 7.62 14.99
CA LEU A 93 1.49 6.75 16.03
C LEU A 93 1.60 5.27 15.65
N GLY A 94 1.33 4.93 14.38
CA GLY A 94 1.53 3.59 13.85
C GLY A 94 2.99 3.11 13.99
N PHE A 95 3.97 3.96 13.68
CA PHE A 95 5.38 3.64 13.91
C PHE A 95 5.75 3.49 15.38
N VAL A 96 5.15 4.29 16.27
CA VAL A 96 5.36 4.16 17.72
C VAL A 96 4.81 2.83 18.22
N VAL A 97 3.60 2.45 17.82
CA VAL A 97 3.00 1.15 18.17
C VAL A 97 3.85 0.00 17.63
N LEU A 98 4.31 0.09 16.37
CA LEU A 98 5.22 -0.88 15.78
C LEU A 98 6.53 -0.99 16.57
N GLY A 99 7.11 0.14 16.98
CA GLY A 99 8.34 0.18 17.77
C GLY A 99 8.17 -0.43 19.17
N ILE A 100 7.05 -0.17 19.83
CA ILE A 100 6.69 -0.78 21.13
C ILE A 100 6.50 -2.28 20.97
N SER A 101 5.74 -2.70 19.95
CA SER A 101 5.51 -4.13 19.65
C SER A 101 6.83 -4.86 19.39
N TYR A 102 7.73 -4.25 18.62
CA TYR A 102 9.06 -4.78 18.36
C TYR A 102 9.93 -4.86 19.62
N ALA A 103 9.82 -3.89 20.53
CA ALA A 103 10.59 -3.88 21.78
C ALA A 103 10.11 -4.95 22.79
N ILE A 104 8.81 -5.26 22.79
CA ILE A 104 8.20 -6.28 23.65
C ILE A 104 8.45 -7.69 23.11
N GLN A 105 8.64 -7.86 21.79
CA GLN A 105 8.89 -9.17 21.20
C GLN A 105 10.21 -9.82 21.69
N PRO A 106 10.19 -11.14 21.96
CA PRO A 106 11.37 -11.94 22.28
C PRO A 106 12.46 -11.80 21.21
N ALA A 107 13.74 -11.76 21.63
CA ALA A 107 14.86 -11.44 20.73
C ALA A 107 15.07 -12.45 19.59
N ASP A 108 14.57 -13.66 19.79
CA ASP A 108 14.53 -14.83 18.91
C ASP A 108 13.46 -14.74 17.80
N GLU A 109 12.38 -13.98 18.02
CA GLU A 109 11.32 -13.75 17.03
C GLU A 109 11.45 -12.40 16.30
N ARG A 110 12.46 -11.59 16.64
CA ARG A 110 12.61 -10.25 16.06
C ARG A 110 12.98 -10.34 14.58
N PRO A 111 12.13 -9.81 13.68
CA PRO A 111 12.53 -9.66 12.28
C PRO A 111 13.74 -8.73 12.20
N PRO A 112 14.75 -9.02 11.35
CA PRO A 112 15.88 -8.12 11.19
C PRO A 112 15.38 -6.77 10.65
N LEU A 113 15.53 -5.71 11.46
CA LEU A 113 15.16 -4.36 11.03
C LEU A 113 16.12 -3.85 9.96
N GLU A 114 15.66 -3.82 8.71
CA GLU A 114 16.41 -3.32 7.57
C GLU A 114 16.38 -1.79 7.50
N TRP A 115 17.14 -1.15 8.39
CA TRP A 115 17.22 0.32 8.51
C TRP A 115 17.56 1.04 7.20
N LYS A 116 18.34 0.38 6.33
CA LYS A 116 18.68 0.92 5.00
C LYS A 116 17.46 0.98 4.08
N SER A 117 16.61 -0.06 4.10
CA SER A 117 15.43 -0.15 3.25
C SER A 117 14.26 0.71 3.74
N THR A 118 14.22 1.03 5.02
CA THR A 118 13.18 1.93 5.60
C THR A 118 13.61 3.41 5.57
N GLY A 119 14.89 3.69 5.33
CA GLY A 119 15.46 5.03 5.42
C GLY A 119 14.81 6.08 4.51
N TRP A 120 14.26 5.69 3.35
CA TRP A 120 13.59 6.60 2.41
C TRP A 120 12.21 7.08 2.90
N MET A 121 11.59 6.39 3.86
CA MET A 121 10.26 6.76 4.36
C MET A 121 10.31 8.05 5.18
N TRP A 122 11.42 8.31 5.89
CA TRP A 122 11.63 9.55 6.64
C TRP A 122 11.61 10.81 5.76
N PRO A 123 12.46 10.92 4.71
CA PRO A 123 12.39 12.06 3.79
C PRO A 123 11.06 12.09 3.02
N TYR A 124 10.41 10.95 2.75
CA TYR A 124 9.10 10.93 2.12
C TYR A 124 8.01 11.58 2.98
N PHE A 125 7.77 11.07 4.20
CA PHE A 125 6.76 11.62 5.09
C PHE A 125 7.09 13.04 5.55
N GLY A 126 8.37 13.30 5.88
CA GLY A 126 8.82 14.64 6.26
C GLY A 126 8.69 15.65 5.12
N GLY A 127 9.06 15.26 3.90
CA GLY A 127 8.94 16.12 2.73
C GLY A 127 7.50 16.36 2.31
N MET A 128 6.63 15.34 2.33
CA MET A 128 5.19 15.52 2.10
C MET A 128 4.54 16.42 3.16
N ALA A 129 4.92 16.27 4.43
CA ALA A 129 4.46 17.16 5.50
C ALA A 129 4.92 18.61 5.25
N LEU A 130 6.18 18.81 4.88
CA LEU A 130 6.72 20.14 4.59
C LEU A 130 6.04 20.78 3.37
N LEU A 131 5.87 20.03 2.27
CA LEU A 131 5.18 20.51 1.07
C LEU A 131 3.72 20.85 1.36
N SER A 132 3.02 20.00 2.10
CA SER A 132 1.64 20.25 2.53
C SER A 132 1.55 21.51 3.41
N TYR A 133 2.52 21.72 4.31
CA TYR A 133 2.58 22.90 5.19
C TYR A 133 2.90 24.21 4.44
N LEU A 134 3.80 24.16 3.46
CA LEU A 134 4.20 25.35 2.67
C LEU A 134 3.28 25.62 1.47
N GLY A 135 2.44 24.64 1.14
CA GLY A 135 1.59 24.62 -0.04
C GLY A 135 0.44 25.61 -0.05
N SER A 136 -0.26 25.63 -1.19
CA SER A 136 -1.38 26.55 -1.46
C SER A 136 -2.72 26.08 -0.90
N PHE A 137 -2.84 24.78 -0.59
CA PHE A 137 -4.07 24.12 -0.18
C PHE A 137 -4.44 24.38 1.30
N GLU A 138 -5.62 23.92 1.73
CA GLU A 138 -6.24 24.25 3.03
C GLU A 138 -5.25 24.12 4.22
N GLY A 139 -5.05 25.21 4.96
CA GLY A 139 -4.16 25.26 6.13
C GLY A 139 -2.67 25.38 5.82
N GLY A 140 -2.28 25.38 4.55
CA GLY A 140 -0.92 25.69 4.13
C GLY A 140 -0.60 27.19 4.22
N LYS A 141 0.69 27.52 4.34
CA LYS A 141 1.17 28.90 4.44
C LYS A 141 1.06 29.71 3.15
N LYS A 142 0.75 29.08 2.01
CA LYS A 142 0.68 29.72 0.68
C LYS A 142 1.96 30.48 0.32
N THR A 143 3.11 29.99 0.78
CA THR A 143 4.41 30.60 0.48
C THR A 143 4.84 30.32 -0.96
N ILE A 144 4.39 29.19 -1.51
CA ILE A 144 4.72 28.73 -2.86
C ILE A 144 3.55 29.08 -3.80
N PRO A 145 3.80 29.65 -4.99
CA PRO A 145 2.77 29.84 -6.01
C PRO A 145 2.15 28.52 -6.44
N PHE A 146 0.84 28.53 -6.72
CA PHE A 146 0.08 27.33 -7.10
C PHE A 146 0.71 26.57 -8.27
N ASP A 147 1.16 27.25 -9.31
CA ASP A 147 1.74 26.58 -10.48
C ASP A 147 3.06 25.87 -10.16
N LEU A 148 3.81 26.38 -9.17
CA LEU A 148 5.06 25.77 -8.73
C LEU A 148 4.84 24.63 -7.73
N ASP A 149 3.76 24.64 -6.98
CA ASP A 149 3.51 23.61 -5.98
C ASP A 149 3.29 22.23 -6.62
N LEU A 150 2.58 22.19 -7.76
CA LEU A 150 2.34 20.96 -8.50
C LEU A 150 3.64 20.38 -9.05
N VAL A 151 4.50 21.23 -9.61
CA VAL A 151 5.80 20.82 -10.15
C VAL A 151 6.70 20.32 -9.01
N LEU A 152 6.72 21.00 -7.87
CA LEU A 152 7.50 20.58 -6.70
C LEU A 152 7.03 19.23 -6.17
N VAL A 153 5.72 18.99 -6.07
CA VAL A 153 5.20 17.69 -5.62
C VAL A 153 5.54 16.58 -6.63
N ALA A 154 5.45 16.83 -7.93
CA ALA A 154 5.88 15.87 -8.95
C ALA A 154 7.38 15.55 -8.83
N VAL A 155 8.24 16.56 -8.84
CA VAL A 155 9.70 16.39 -8.75
C VAL A 155 10.07 15.68 -7.47
N PHE A 156 9.50 16.10 -6.34
CA PHE A 156 9.70 15.45 -5.05
C PHE A 156 9.29 13.97 -5.08
N SER A 157 8.12 13.66 -5.64
CA SER A 157 7.63 12.28 -5.78
C SER A 157 8.59 11.43 -6.61
N LEU A 158 9.11 11.96 -7.72
CA LEU A 158 10.08 11.24 -8.56
C LEU A 158 11.41 11.02 -7.85
N VAL A 159 11.90 12.02 -7.10
CA VAL A 159 13.12 11.90 -6.30
C VAL A 159 12.97 10.85 -5.21
N ILE A 160 11.83 10.84 -4.51
CA ILE A 160 11.53 9.82 -3.50
C ILE A 160 11.39 8.44 -4.13
N TYR A 161 10.71 8.32 -5.27
CA TYR A 161 10.61 7.05 -5.99
C TYR A 161 12.00 6.51 -6.35
N TRP A 162 12.86 7.36 -6.90
CA TRP A 162 14.24 6.99 -7.22
C TRP A 162 15.03 6.60 -5.96
N LEU A 163 14.88 7.35 -4.86
CA LEU A 163 15.53 7.04 -3.60
C LEU A 163 15.08 5.68 -3.06
N ALA A 164 13.77 5.43 -3.03
CA ALA A 164 13.18 4.18 -2.60
C ALA A 164 13.68 2.99 -3.44
N MET A 165 13.77 3.16 -4.77
CA MET A 165 14.31 2.13 -5.66
C MET A 165 15.81 1.89 -5.47
N ARG A 166 16.56 2.90 -5.02
CA ARG A 166 18.00 2.78 -4.72
C ARG A 166 18.26 2.15 -3.36
N THR A 167 17.41 2.44 -2.38
CA THR A 167 17.51 1.89 -1.01
C THR A 167 16.76 0.57 -0.85
N ARG A 168 16.15 0.04 -1.91
CA ARG A 168 15.40 -1.22 -1.87
C ARG A 168 16.23 -2.36 -1.30
N LEU A 169 15.54 -3.34 -0.73
CA LEU A 169 16.14 -4.54 -0.18
C LEU A 169 17.00 -5.28 -1.23
N ASP A 170 18.08 -5.88 -0.77
CA ASP A 170 18.97 -6.69 -1.60
C ASP A 170 18.20 -7.85 -2.25
N PRO A 171 18.42 -8.15 -3.55
CA PRO A 171 17.66 -9.17 -4.27
C PRO A 171 17.69 -10.55 -3.62
N ASP A 172 18.81 -10.96 -3.03
CA ASP A 172 18.95 -12.30 -2.44
C ASP A 172 18.15 -12.41 -1.13
N ARG A 173 18.03 -11.30 -0.38
CA ARG A 173 17.18 -11.23 0.81
C ARG A 173 15.71 -11.14 0.44
N ALA A 174 15.37 -10.37 -0.58
CA ALA A 174 14.00 -10.27 -1.07
C ALA A 174 13.45 -11.62 -1.52
N ARG A 175 14.24 -12.42 -2.24
CA ARG A 175 13.89 -13.79 -2.65
C ARG A 175 13.56 -14.69 -1.46
N LYS A 176 14.38 -14.66 -0.40
CA LYS A 176 14.11 -15.43 0.83
C LYS A 176 12.77 -15.09 1.47
N TYR A 177 12.38 -13.82 1.48
CA TYR A 177 11.08 -13.42 2.00
C TYR A 177 9.94 -13.87 1.09
N ILE A 178 10.12 -13.76 -0.23
CA ILE A 178 9.14 -14.23 -1.21
C ILE A 178 8.93 -15.74 -1.07
N ASP A 179 10.01 -16.52 -1.06
CA ASP A 179 9.97 -17.98 -0.92
C ASP A 179 9.28 -18.41 0.39
N ALA A 180 9.63 -17.76 1.51
CA ALA A 180 8.98 -18.03 2.80
C ALA A 180 7.47 -17.75 2.78
N THR A 181 7.04 -16.64 2.16
CA THR A 181 5.60 -16.36 2.02
C THR A 181 4.89 -17.36 1.12
N GLN A 182 5.54 -17.86 0.06
CA GLN A 182 4.95 -18.90 -0.79
C GLN A 182 4.84 -20.26 -0.08
N GLU A 183 5.78 -20.59 0.79
CA GLU A 183 5.71 -21.77 1.65
C GLU A 183 4.54 -21.69 2.64
N GLU A 184 4.29 -20.50 3.23
CA GLU A 184 3.13 -20.27 4.10
C GLU A 184 1.79 -20.38 3.33
N GLU A 185 1.68 -19.73 2.17
CA GLU A 185 0.48 -19.80 1.31
C GLU A 185 0.19 -21.23 0.82
N GLY A 186 1.23 -22.00 0.48
CA GLY A 186 1.09 -23.40 0.06
C GLY A 186 0.70 -24.37 1.18
N VAL A 187 0.84 -23.97 2.45
CA VAL A 187 0.40 -24.74 3.62
C VAL A 187 -1.04 -24.38 4.04
N GLU A 188 -1.50 -23.17 3.71
CA GLU A 188 -2.88 -22.70 3.97
C GLU A 188 -3.93 -23.15 2.93
N GLU A 189 -3.55 -23.82 1.83
CA GLU A 189 -4.48 -24.54 0.94
C GLU A 189 -4.62 -26.05 1.27
N PRO A 190 -5.34 -26.47 2.34
CA PRO A 190 -5.84 -27.83 2.44
C PRO A 190 -7.21 -27.92 1.77
N THR A 191 -7.27 -28.52 0.58
CA THR A 191 -8.42 -29.29 0.05
C THR A 191 -9.83 -28.79 0.41
N ASP A 192 -10.41 -27.92 -0.40
CA ASP A 192 -11.89 -27.82 -0.54
C ASP A 192 -12.32 -27.85 -2.02
N GLU A 193 -11.67 -28.71 -2.82
CA GLU A 193 -12.30 -29.29 -4.01
C GLU A 193 -13.01 -30.59 -3.60
N GLY A 194 -14.06 -30.42 -2.80
CA GLY A 194 -15.10 -31.42 -2.65
C GLY A 194 -16.01 -31.38 -3.87
N ASP A 195 -15.87 -32.39 -4.72
CA ASP A 195 -16.95 -33.03 -5.49
C ASP A 195 -17.91 -32.10 -6.25
N ASP A 196 -17.56 -31.78 -7.51
CA ASP A 196 -18.59 -31.61 -8.55
C ASP A 196 -18.06 -32.07 -9.91
N SER A 197 -17.81 -33.38 -10.02
CA SER A 197 -17.71 -34.07 -11.31
C SER A 197 -18.97 -34.91 -11.52
N PRO A 198 -19.83 -34.61 -12.51
CA PRO A 198 -20.96 -35.45 -12.84
C PRO A 198 -20.47 -36.67 -13.64
N ALA A 199 -19.92 -37.66 -12.94
CA ALA A 199 -19.54 -38.95 -13.52
C ALA A 199 -20.70 -39.96 -13.40
N GLY A 200 -21.73 -39.75 -14.23
CA GLY A 200 -22.86 -40.67 -14.44
C GLY A 200 -23.01 -41.02 -15.92
N ARG A 201 -22.05 -41.77 -16.44
CA ARG A 201 -21.92 -42.26 -17.81
C ARG A 201 -23.12 -43.12 -18.23
N ASN A 202 -24.04 -42.56 -19.03
CA ASN A 202 -25.03 -43.32 -19.79
C ASN A 202 -24.55 -43.51 -21.22
N ASP A 203 -23.80 -44.59 -21.45
CA ASP A 203 -23.57 -45.13 -22.79
C ASP A 203 -23.95 -46.61 -22.80
N GLY A 204 -24.94 -46.98 -23.62
CA GLY A 204 -25.14 -48.39 -23.98
C GLY A 204 -26.57 -48.82 -24.32
N ALA A 205 -27.16 -48.31 -25.41
CA ALA A 205 -28.11 -49.11 -26.19
C ALA A 205 -28.17 -48.60 -27.64
N ALA A 206 -27.44 -49.30 -28.49
CA ALA A 206 -27.38 -49.16 -29.93
C ALA A 206 -28.78 -49.16 -30.58
N ALA A 207 -29.17 -48.02 -31.17
CA ALA A 207 -30.17 -48.00 -32.24
C ALA A 207 -29.50 -48.46 -33.54
N ARG A 208 -29.57 -49.78 -33.79
CA ARG A 208 -29.17 -50.41 -35.05
C ARG A 208 -30.36 -50.39 -36.02
N VAL A 209 -30.11 -49.84 -37.20
CA VAL A 209 -30.96 -49.81 -38.39
C VAL A 209 -31.53 -51.20 -38.77
N LYS A 210 -32.85 -51.32 -38.99
CA LYS A 210 -33.56 -52.03 -40.10
C LYS A 210 -35.00 -52.47 -39.71
N LYS A 211 -36.01 -51.70 -40.15
CA LYS A 211 -37.04 -52.06 -41.15
C LYS A 211 -38.13 -50.99 -41.16
#